data_AF-A0A2X1N5Q6-F1
#
_entry.id   AF-A0A2X1N5Q6-F1
#
_cell.length_a   1.000
_cell.length_b   1.000
_cell.length_c   1.000
_cell.angle_alpha   90.00
_cell.angle_beta   90.00
_cell.angle_gamma   90.00
#
_symmetry.space_group_name_H-M   'P 1'
#
loop_
_entity.id
_entity.type
_entity.pdbx_description
1 polymer ?
#
loop_
_entity_poly.entity_id
_entity_poly.type
_entity_poly.pdbx_seq_one_letter_code
_entity_poly.pdbx_strand_id
1 'polypeptide(L)'
;MPCMTSVPLSAGKAGYPPVIDEAQDVAHIQPDQIRTASRVWTILRPERFVSNPPGWRDWLLRGLSTTATPGTEGRVVPEDRAQRRLWENALRQGWQEGRDNADLTLEANQKRLTRDYRGMMLYALLWRQGMITRPDVTEQRQTVTGNGRKLITGDHVRRLKTHAEFTLQKSRWRPVVSTEGAPR
;
A
#
# COMPACT_ATOMS: atom_id res chain seq x y z
N MET A 1 -18.48 2.47 17.98
CA MET A 1 -17.20 2.16 17.32
C MET A 1 -17.36 0.85 16.57
N PRO A 2 -17.57 0.87 15.24
CA PRO A 2 -17.83 -0.36 14.50
C PRO A 2 -16.52 -1.12 14.29
N CYS A 3 -16.57 -2.39 14.66
CA CYS A 3 -15.53 -3.39 14.52
C CYS A 3 -15.04 -3.44 13.07
N MET A 4 -13.72 -3.33 12.87
CA MET A 4 -13.07 -3.62 11.58
C MET A 4 -13.09 -5.13 11.35
N THR A 5 -14.25 -5.66 11.01
CA THR A 5 -14.36 -7.01 10.47
C THR A 5 -13.72 -6.96 9.08
N SER A 6 -12.69 -7.78 8.91
CA SER A 6 -12.05 -8.08 7.63
C SER A 6 -13.08 -8.05 6.50
N VAL A 7 -12.90 -7.15 5.53
CA VAL A 7 -13.65 -7.18 4.28
C VAL A 7 -13.45 -8.59 3.71
N PRO A 8 -14.52 -9.36 3.44
CA PRO A 8 -14.36 -10.66 2.81
C PRO A 8 -13.94 -10.40 1.36
N LEU A 9 -12.63 -10.38 1.12
CA LEU A 9 -12.04 -10.42 -0.22
C LEU A 9 -12.09 -11.85 -0.74
N SER A 10 -13.30 -12.41 -0.87
CA SER A 10 -13.59 -13.36 -1.94
C SER A 10 -13.79 -12.56 -3.23
N ALA A 11 -12.77 -11.82 -3.65
CA ALA A 11 -12.74 -11.09 -4.91
C ALA A 11 -11.66 -11.71 -5.81
N GLY A 12 -12.01 -12.85 -6.42
CA GLY A 12 -11.43 -13.32 -7.67
C GLY A 12 -9.95 -13.72 -7.64
N LYS A 13 -9.69 -14.99 -7.32
CA LYS A 13 -8.46 -15.77 -7.58
C LYS A 13 -7.08 -15.21 -7.17
N ALA A 14 -6.85 -13.90 -7.00
CA ALA A 14 -5.63 -13.25 -6.53
C ALA A 14 -5.85 -12.70 -5.10
N GLY A 15 -4.81 -12.73 -4.24
CA GLY A 15 -4.95 -12.49 -2.80
C GLY A 15 -5.03 -11.02 -2.36
N TYR A 16 -4.46 -10.08 -3.14
CA TYR A 16 -4.46 -8.65 -2.84
C TYR A 16 -4.64 -7.84 -4.12
N PRO A 17 -5.60 -6.91 -4.22
CA PRO A 17 -5.87 -6.16 -5.44
C PRO A 17 -4.75 -5.17 -5.79
N PRO A 18 -4.67 -4.70 -7.05
CA PRO A 18 -3.74 -3.64 -7.41
C PRO A 18 -4.13 -2.32 -6.74
N VAL A 19 -3.15 -1.46 -6.54
CA VAL A 19 -3.35 -0.10 -6.04
C VAL A 19 -3.24 0.88 -7.19
N ILE A 20 -4.33 1.59 -7.46
CA ILE A 20 -4.40 2.59 -8.52
C ILE A 20 -4.30 3.99 -7.92
N ASP A 21 -3.53 4.85 -8.57
CA ASP A 21 -3.49 6.28 -8.30
C ASP A 21 -4.24 7.04 -9.39
N GLU A 22 -4.87 8.15 -9.02
CA GLU A 22 -5.54 9.06 -9.93
C GLU A 22 -4.94 10.46 -9.77
N ALA A 23 -4.45 11.01 -10.89
CA ALA A 23 -4.10 12.41 -10.99
C ALA A 23 -5.13 13.10 -11.89
N GLN A 24 -5.66 14.24 -11.45
CA GLN A 24 -6.63 15.05 -12.19
C GLN A 24 -5.95 16.33 -12.70
N ASP A 25 -6.40 16.83 -13.85
CA ASP A 25 -5.94 18.08 -14.47
C ASP A 25 -4.41 18.20 -14.59
N VAL A 26 -3.80 17.16 -15.15
CA VAL A 26 -2.35 17.07 -15.31
C VAL A 26 -1.91 17.84 -16.56
N ALA A 27 -0.93 18.71 -16.41
CA ALA A 27 -0.25 19.38 -17.52
C ALA A 27 1.25 19.01 -17.54
N HIS A 28 1.76 18.66 -18.71
CA HIS A 28 3.17 18.48 -18.97
C HIS A 28 3.61 19.50 -20.02
N ILE A 29 4.54 20.36 -19.63
CA ILE A 29 5.01 21.50 -20.45
C ILE A 29 6.47 21.23 -20.82
N GLN A 30 6.73 21.20 -22.11
CA GLN A 30 8.05 21.24 -22.73
C GLN A 30 8.18 22.58 -23.49
N PRO A 31 9.41 23.03 -23.82
CA PRO A 31 9.61 24.33 -24.48
C PRO A 31 8.80 24.52 -25.78
N ASP A 32 8.48 23.43 -26.48
CA ASP A 32 7.80 23.39 -27.77
C ASP A 32 6.43 22.68 -27.73
N GLN A 33 6.03 22.11 -26.58
CA GLN A 33 4.79 21.33 -26.46
C GLN A 33 4.12 21.48 -25.09
N ILE A 34 2.80 21.68 -25.08
CA ILE A 34 1.97 21.54 -23.88
C ILE A 34 1.02 20.37 -24.09
N ARG A 35 1.03 19.42 -23.14
CA ARG A 35 0.09 18.29 -23.10
C ARG A 35 -0.72 18.34 -21.82
N THR A 36 -2.04 18.37 -21.94
CA THR A 36 -2.97 18.32 -20.81
C THR A 36 -3.78 17.02 -20.81
N ALA A 37 -4.14 16.55 -19.63
CA ALA A 37 -5.00 15.39 -19.42
C ALA A 37 -5.91 15.65 -18.22
N SER A 38 -7.22 15.47 -18.39
CA SER A 38 -8.19 15.65 -17.30
C SER A 38 -8.03 14.59 -16.22
N ARG A 39 -7.68 13.35 -16.59
CA ARG A 39 -7.40 12.25 -15.64
C ARG A 39 -6.29 11.34 -16.15
N VAL A 40 -5.42 10.94 -15.23
CA VAL A 40 -4.37 9.95 -15.45
C VAL A 40 -4.46 8.91 -14.35
N TRP A 41 -4.68 7.65 -14.73
CA TRP A 41 -4.65 6.53 -13.78
C TRP A 41 -3.33 5.76 -13.92
N THR A 42 -2.72 5.43 -12.78
CA THR A 42 -1.46 4.67 -12.72
C THR A 42 -1.61 3.50 -11.77
N ILE A 43 -1.16 2.30 -12.17
CA ILE A 43 -1.04 1.17 -11.24
C ILE A 43 0.25 1.38 -10.44
N LEU A 44 0.13 1.86 -9.19
CA LEU A 44 1.28 2.06 -8.31
C LEU A 44 1.87 0.73 -7.85
N ARG A 45 0.99 -0.25 -7.60
CA ARG A 45 1.41 -1.60 -7.20
C ARG A 45 0.48 -2.62 -7.84
N PRO A 46 1.03 -3.66 -8.49
CA PRO A 46 0.24 -4.74 -9.03
C PRO A 46 -0.32 -5.61 -7.91
N GLU A 47 -1.35 -6.39 -8.24
CA GLU A 47 -1.85 -7.47 -7.41
C GLU A 47 -0.77 -8.52 -7.12
N ARG A 48 -0.93 -9.20 -5.98
CA ARG A 48 -0.05 -10.27 -5.57
C ARG A 48 -0.75 -11.25 -4.65
N PHE A 49 -0.19 -12.44 -4.53
CA PHE A 49 -0.57 -13.36 -3.47
C PHE A 49 0.06 -12.93 -2.16
N VAL A 50 -0.75 -12.92 -1.11
CA VAL A 50 -0.31 -12.68 0.26
C VAL A 50 -0.87 -13.79 1.14
N SER A 51 -0.02 -14.37 1.99
CA SER A 51 -0.47 -15.39 2.96
C SER A 51 -1.26 -14.76 4.10
N ASN A 52 -0.79 -13.61 4.58
CA ASN A 52 -1.47 -12.79 5.58
C ASN A 52 -1.65 -11.38 5.03
N PRO A 53 -2.88 -10.96 4.67
CA PRO A 53 -3.14 -9.60 4.24
C PRO A 53 -2.74 -8.60 5.34
N PRO A 54 -2.01 -7.52 5.00
CA PRO A 54 -1.63 -6.52 5.99
C PRO A 54 -2.87 -5.85 6.57
N GLY A 55 -2.96 -5.81 7.90
CA GLY A 55 -3.97 -5.03 8.61
C GLY A 55 -3.57 -3.56 8.69
N TRP A 56 -4.50 -2.69 9.12
CA TRP A 56 -4.24 -1.26 9.28
C TRP A 56 -3.03 -0.95 10.20
N ARG A 57 -2.73 -1.83 11.16
CA ARG A 57 -1.58 -1.70 12.07
C ARG A 57 -0.24 -1.83 11.34
N ASP A 58 -0.14 -2.76 10.38
CA ASP A 58 1.07 -2.98 9.57
C ASP A 58 1.40 -1.79 8.67
N TRP A 59 0.40 -0.93 8.45
CA TRP A 59 0.55 0.34 7.75
C TRP A 59 1.01 1.45 8.69
N LEU A 60 0.26 1.69 9.77
CA LEU A 60 0.50 2.82 10.67
C LEU A 60 1.81 2.69 11.45
N LEU A 61 2.15 1.47 11.88
CA LEU A 61 3.30 1.21 12.74
C LEU A 61 4.59 0.91 11.96
N ARG A 62 4.55 1.00 10.62
CA ARG A 62 5.70 0.70 9.78
C ARG A 62 6.84 1.68 10.08
N GLY A 63 8.00 1.14 10.48
CA GLY A 63 9.17 1.97 10.80
C GLY A 63 9.08 2.71 12.14
N LEU A 64 8.00 2.53 12.89
CA LEU A 64 7.89 2.99 14.27
C LEU A 64 8.28 1.86 15.20
N SER A 65 9.14 2.16 16.18
CA SER A 65 9.41 1.19 17.24
C SER A 65 8.18 1.08 18.12
N THR A 66 7.67 -0.14 18.26
CA THR A 66 6.58 -0.47 19.19
C THR A 66 7.09 -1.06 20.49
N THR A 67 8.41 -1.26 20.57
CA THR A 67 9.13 -1.78 21.72
C THR A 67 10.12 -0.73 22.21
N ALA A 68 10.33 -0.67 23.53
CA ALA A 68 11.40 0.16 24.06
C ALA A 68 12.74 -0.29 23.47
N THR A 69 13.52 0.66 22.96
CA THR A 69 14.92 0.39 22.61
C THR A 69 15.62 -0.05 23.90
N PRO A 70 16.34 -1.18 23.93
CA PRO A 70 17.18 -1.54 25.07
C PRO A 70 18.11 -0.36 25.32
N GLY A 71 17.93 0.31 26.46
CA GLY A 71 18.61 1.57 26.66
C GLY A 71 20.12 1.35 26.72
N THR A 72 20.87 2.29 26.15
CA THR A 72 22.31 2.48 26.40
C THR A 72 22.60 2.97 27.83
N GLU A 73 21.63 2.82 28.73
CA GLU A 73 21.61 3.33 30.09
C GLU A 73 22.75 2.63 30.85
N GLY A 74 23.81 3.38 31.11
CA GLY A 74 25.05 2.88 31.73
C GLY A 74 26.28 2.83 30.81
N ARG A 75 26.17 3.04 29.49
CA ARG A 75 27.34 3.10 28.59
C ARG A 75 27.96 4.49 28.46
N VAL A 76 27.19 5.54 28.74
CA VAL A 76 27.63 6.94 28.67
C VAL A 76 27.26 7.60 29.99
N VAL A 77 28.15 7.49 30.97
CA VAL A 77 27.99 8.13 32.29
C VAL A 77 28.91 9.36 32.31
N PRO A 78 28.37 10.58 32.45
CA PRO A 78 29.20 11.79 32.53
C PRO A 78 30.09 11.78 33.79
N GLU A 79 31.37 12.06 33.63
CA GLU A 79 32.36 12.06 34.72
C GLU A 79 32.42 13.42 35.43
N ASP A 80 32.21 14.52 34.70
CA ASP A 80 32.26 15.89 35.23
C ASP A 80 30.97 16.70 35.03
N ARG A 81 30.92 17.90 35.62
CA ARG A 81 29.75 18.81 35.52
C ARG A 81 29.53 19.37 34.12
N ALA A 82 30.58 19.58 33.33
CA ALA A 82 30.47 20.12 31.97
C ALA A 82 29.90 19.07 31.02
N GLN A 83 30.43 17.85 31.07
CA GLN A 83 29.94 16.67 30.38
C GLN A 83 28.49 16.37 30.78
N ARG A 84 28.13 16.48 32.06
CA ARG A 84 26.75 16.27 32.52
C ARG A 84 25.78 17.25 31.86
N ARG A 85 26.13 18.55 31.80
CA ARG A 85 25.31 19.56 31.13
C ARG A 85 25.14 19.29 29.64
N LEU A 86 26.24 18.93 28.95
CA LEU A 86 26.20 18.57 27.54
C LEU A 86 25.32 17.33 27.30
N TRP A 87 25.49 16.30 28.13
CA TRP A 87 24.71 15.07 28.07
C TRP A 87 23.22 15.33 28.29
N GLU A 88 22.85 16.11 29.32
CA GLU A 88 21.44 16.47 29.58
C GLU A 88 20.83 17.27 28.43
N ASN A 89 21.59 18.20 27.83
CA ASN A 89 21.14 18.96 26.67
C ASN A 89 20.93 18.07 25.45
N ALA A 90 21.91 17.20 25.14
CA ALA A 90 21.82 16.25 24.04
C ALA A 90 20.68 15.25 24.24
N LEU A 91 20.43 14.82 25.49
CA LEU A 91 19.32 13.92 25.80
C LEU A 91 17.97 14.59 25.58
N ARG A 92 17.80 15.84 26.06
CA ARG A 92 16.56 16.61 25.81
C ARG A 92 16.34 16.85 24.32
N GLN A 93 17.40 17.20 23.60
CA GLN A 93 17.35 17.41 22.15
C GLN A 93 16.99 16.13 21.40
N GLY A 94 17.72 15.04 21.62
CA GLY A 94 17.46 13.76 20.97
C GLY A 94 16.07 13.19 21.28
N TRP A 95 15.55 13.44 22.49
CA TRP A 95 14.18 13.06 22.83
C TRP A 95 13.13 13.88 22.07
N GLN A 96 13.36 15.19 21.89
CA GLN A 96 12.49 16.04 21.08
C GLN A 96 12.54 15.63 19.60
N GLU A 97 13.74 15.50 19.04
CA GLU A 97 13.95 15.07 17.65
C GLU A 97 13.34 13.69 17.37
N GLY A 98 13.46 12.76 18.32
CA GLY A 98 12.84 11.45 18.24
C GLY A 98 11.31 11.51 18.17
N ARG A 99 10.68 12.39 18.96
CA ARG A 99 9.22 12.62 18.90
C ARG A 99 8.81 13.23 17.56
N ASP A 100 9.51 14.27 17.12
CA ASP A 100 9.19 14.94 15.85
C ASP A 100 9.33 13.97 14.66
N ASN A 101 10.38 13.14 14.65
CA ASN A 101 10.57 12.12 13.61
C ASN A 101 9.50 11.01 13.66
N ALA A 102 9.06 10.61 14.85
CA ALA A 102 7.99 9.63 15.01
C ALA A 102 6.65 10.19 14.48
N ASP A 103 6.35 11.46 14.74
CA ASP A 103 5.14 12.13 14.25
C ASP A 103 5.15 12.24 12.72
N LEU A 104 6.27 12.68 12.12
CA LEU A 104 6.44 12.73 10.67
C LEU A 104 6.29 11.34 10.02
N THR A 105 6.85 10.31 10.65
CA THR A 105 6.75 8.92 10.19
C THR A 105 5.31 8.44 10.23
N LEU A 106 4.58 8.71 11.32
CA LEU A 106 3.18 8.35 11.47
C LEU A 106 2.30 9.06 10.43
N GLU A 107 2.52 10.36 10.22
CA GLU A 107 1.80 11.13 9.22
C GLU A 107 2.03 10.57 7.80
N ALA A 108 3.28 10.26 7.45
CA ALA A 108 3.61 9.63 6.17
C ALA A 108 2.94 8.26 6.00
N ASN A 109 2.92 7.45 7.06
CA ASN A 109 2.26 6.15 7.08
C ASN A 109 0.74 6.27 6.91
N GLN A 110 0.11 7.25 7.57
CA GLN A 110 -1.32 7.52 7.43
C GLN A 110 -1.67 7.95 6.01
N LYS A 111 -0.87 8.84 5.40
CA LYS A 111 -1.04 9.25 4.00
C LYS A 111 -0.92 8.05 3.06
N ARG A 112 0.08 7.20 3.27
CA ARG A 112 0.27 5.97 2.48
C ARG A 112 -0.89 5.00 2.62
N LEU A 113 -1.38 4.75 3.84
CA LEU A 113 -2.56 3.90 4.10
C LEU A 113 -3.78 4.44 3.36
N THR A 114 -4.04 5.74 3.49
CA THR A 114 -5.20 6.40 2.87
C THR A 114 -5.15 6.29 1.35
N ARG A 115 -3.99 6.60 0.75
CA ARG A 115 -3.77 6.47 -0.69
C ARG A 115 -3.98 5.04 -1.16
N ASP A 116 -3.35 4.08 -0.50
CA ASP A 116 -3.38 2.70 -0.95
C ASP A 116 -4.77 2.07 -0.78
N TYR A 117 -5.49 2.41 0.29
CA TYR A 117 -6.88 1.99 0.48
C TYR A 117 -7.82 2.57 -0.58
N ARG A 118 -7.74 3.89 -0.83
CA ARG A 118 -8.52 4.54 -1.88
C ARG A 118 -8.19 3.95 -3.26
N GLY A 119 -6.92 3.66 -3.52
CA GLY A 119 -6.49 3.07 -4.78
C GLY A 119 -7.02 1.65 -5.02
N MET A 120 -7.16 0.84 -3.98
CA MET A 120 -7.81 -0.48 -4.08
C MET A 120 -9.32 -0.36 -4.35
N MET A 121 -9.98 0.65 -3.77
CA MET A 121 -11.39 0.93 -4.06
C MET A 121 -11.59 1.47 -5.48
N LEU A 122 -10.67 2.34 -5.94
CA LEU A 122 -10.65 2.83 -7.30
C LEU A 122 -10.50 1.71 -8.32
N TYR A 123 -9.67 0.70 -8.04
CA TYR A 123 -9.61 -0.52 -8.86
C TYR A 123 -10.96 -1.20 -9.01
N ALA A 124 -11.69 -1.42 -7.91
CA ALA A 124 -13.01 -2.05 -7.97
C ALA A 124 -14.00 -1.22 -8.81
N LEU A 125 -13.92 0.11 -8.73
CA LEU A 125 -14.73 1.02 -9.53
C LEU A 125 -14.39 0.94 -11.02
N LEU A 126 -13.10 1.09 -11.37
CA LEU A 126 -12.64 1.05 -12.77
C LEU A 126 -12.90 -0.31 -13.41
N TRP A 127 -12.79 -1.40 -12.63
CA TRP A 127 -13.10 -2.73 -13.12
C TRP A 127 -14.58 -2.86 -13.46
N ARG A 128 -15.48 -2.37 -12.60
CA ARG A 128 -16.93 -2.34 -12.87
C ARG A 128 -17.27 -1.48 -14.09
N GLN A 129 -16.49 -0.44 -14.34
CA GLN A 129 -16.61 0.43 -15.53
C GLN A 129 -15.95 -0.18 -16.78
N GLY A 130 -15.31 -1.35 -16.71
CA GLY A 130 -14.65 -1.98 -17.84
C GLY A 130 -13.36 -1.26 -18.30
N MET A 131 -12.79 -0.40 -17.45
CA MET A 131 -11.59 0.39 -17.74
C MET A 131 -10.30 -0.32 -17.32
N ILE A 132 -10.38 -1.36 -16.49
CA ILE A 132 -9.26 -2.22 -16.10
C ILE A 132 -9.71 -3.69 -16.11
N THR A 133 -8.82 -4.59 -16.53
CA THR A 133 -9.06 -6.03 -16.53
C THR A 133 -8.77 -6.64 -15.15
N ARG A 134 -9.37 -7.80 -14.88
CA ARG A 134 -8.99 -8.60 -13.70
C ARG A 134 -7.75 -9.43 -14.00
N PRO A 135 -6.90 -9.70 -12.99
CA PRO A 135 -5.81 -10.65 -13.14
C PRO A 135 -6.37 -12.04 -13.43
N ASP A 136 -5.71 -12.79 -14.31
CA ASP A 136 -6.02 -14.20 -14.53
C ASP A 136 -5.11 -15.07 -13.67
N VAL A 137 -5.70 -16.09 -13.05
CA VAL A 137 -4.99 -17.00 -12.15
C VAL A 137 -5.27 -18.42 -12.58
N THR A 138 -4.17 -19.16 -12.75
CA THR A 138 -4.18 -20.60 -12.99
C THR A 138 -4.01 -21.35 -11.68
N GLU A 139 -4.72 -22.47 -11.58
CA GLU A 139 -4.65 -23.38 -10.44
C GLU A 139 -4.30 -24.76 -10.96
N GLN A 140 -3.27 -25.38 -10.37
CA GLN A 140 -2.86 -26.75 -10.64
C GLN A 140 -3.00 -27.55 -9.35
N ARG A 141 -3.69 -28.69 -9.42
CA ARG A 141 -3.91 -29.59 -8.28
C ARG A 141 -3.23 -30.91 -8.57
N GLN A 142 -2.42 -31.39 -7.64
CA GLN A 142 -1.75 -32.68 -7.73
C GLN A 142 -2.04 -33.47 -6.44
N THR A 143 -2.56 -34.69 -6.59
CA THR A 143 -2.99 -35.49 -5.44
C THR A 143 -1.81 -35.97 -4.60
N VAL A 144 -0.68 -36.29 -5.24
CA VAL A 144 0.56 -36.73 -4.58
C VAL A 144 1.78 -36.21 -5.35
N THR A 145 2.67 -35.52 -4.67
CA THR A 145 3.97 -35.03 -5.16
C THR A 145 5.06 -35.38 -4.16
N GLY A 146 6.32 -35.48 -4.58
CA GLY A 146 7.39 -35.78 -3.64
C GLY A 146 8.62 -36.43 -4.22
N ASN A 147 9.49 -36.88 -3.33
CA ASN A 147 10.64 -37.74 -3.63
C ASN A 147 10.73 -38.85 -2.55
N GLY A 148 11.73 -39.74 -2.63
CA GLY A 148 11.89 -40.85 -1.69
C GLY A 148 12.06 -40.45 -0.21
N ARG A 149 12.23 -39.16 0.12
CA ARG A 149 12.38 -38.64 1.49
C ARG A 149 11.27 -37.66 1.91
N LYS A 150 10.37 -37.26 0.99
CA LYS A 150 9.31 -36.28 1.25
C LYS A 150 8.09 -36.59 0.39
N LEU A 151 6.98 -36.88 1.04
CA LEU A 151 5.67 -37.03 0.42
C LEU A 151 4.84 -35.77 0.69
N ILE A 152 4.23 -35.24 -0.35
CA ILE A 152 3.29 -34.12 -0.32
C ILE A 152 1.98 -34.67 -0.87
N THR A 153 0.89 -34.55 -0.11
CA THR A 153 -0.44 -35.00 -0.53
C THR A 153 -1.35 -33.79 -0.61
N GLY A 154 -2.18 -33.71 -1.66
CA GLY A 154 -3.07 -32.57 -1.91
C GLY A 154 -2.31 -31.27 -2.19
N ASP A 155 -1.35 -31.31 -3.13
CA ASP A 155 -0.59 -30.14 -3.54
C ASP A 155 -1.43 -29.23 -4.45
N HIS A 156 -1.52 -27.94 -4.08
CA HIS A 156 -2.30 -26.93 -4.79
C HIS A 156 -1.43 -25.73 -5.11
N VAL A 157 -1.11 -25.53 -6.39
CA VAL A 157 -0.30 -24.42 -6.85
C VAL A 157 -1.18 -23.41 -7.58
N ARG A 158 -1.18 -22.16 -7.12
CA ARG A 158 -1.81 -21.03 -7.79
C ARG A 158 -0.74 -20.10 -8.36
N ARG A 159 -0.90 -19.68 -9.62
CA ARG A 159 0.01 -18.74 -10.28
C ARG A 159 -0.77 -17.65 -10.99
N LEU A 160 -0.25 -16.43 -10.90
CA LEU A 160 -0.77 -15.30 -11.66
C LEU A 160 -0.31 -15.48 -13.11
N LYS A 161 -1.26 -15.61 -14.03
CA LYS A 161 -0.96 -15.79 -15.46
C LYS A 161 -0.85 -14.43 -16.16
N THR A 162 -1.77 -13.52 -15.86
CA THR A 162 -1.77 -12.16 -16.39
C THR A 162 -2.10 -11.17 -15.29
N HIS A 163 -1.52 -9.98 -15.40
CA HIS A 163 -1.77 -8.91 -14.45
C HIS A 163 -3.04 -8.12 -14.77
N ALA A 164 -3.53 -7.33 -13.82
CA ALA A 164 -4.55 -6.32 -14.09
C ALA A 164 -3.95 -5.22 -14.98
N GLU A 165 -4.63 -4.89 -16.08
CA GLU A 165 -4.16 -3.91 -17.06
C GLU A 165 -5.28 -2.97 -17.50
N PHE A 166 -4.93 -1.71 -17.76
CA PHE A 166 -5.90 -0.74 -18.26
C PHE A 166 -6.38 -1.12 -19.66
N THR A 167 -7.69 -1.05 -19.86
CA THR A 167 -8.30 -1.28 -21.17
C THR A 167 -8.25 0.01 -21.97
N LEU A 168 -7.47 0.06 -23.04
CA LEU A 168 -7.39 1.24 -23.92
C LEU A 168 -8.58 1.35 -24.90
N GLN A 169 -9.34 0.26 -25.07
CA GLN A 169 -10.51 0.22 -25.95
C GLN A 169 -11.72 0.88 -25.30
N LYS A 170 -11.98 2.15 -25.64
CA LYS A 170 -13.09 2.95 -25.11
C LYS A 170 -14.47 2.31 -25.29
N SER A 171 -14.68 1.51 -26.33
CA SER A 171 -15.95 0.80 -26.58
C SER A 171 -16.33 -0.19 -25.48
N ARG A 172 -15.37 -0.64 -24.66
CA ARG A 172 -15.61 -1.52 -23.52
C ARG A 172 -15.97 -0.77 -22.25
N TRP A 173 -15.80 0.54 -22.24
CA TRP A 173 -15.99 1.36 -21.04
C TRP A 173 -17.47 1.65 -20.80
N ARG A 174 -17.85 1.63 -19.53
CA ARG A 174 -19.18 1.97 -19.03
C ARG A 174 -19.04 3.06 -17.97
N PRO A 175 -18.79 4.32 -18.39
CA PRO A 175 -18.57 5.41 -17.45
C PRO A 175 -19.85 5.68 -16.66
N VAL A 176 -19.69 5.98 -15.37
CA VAL A 176 -20.78 6.52 -14.58
C VAL A 176 -20.85 8.01 -14.91
N VAL A 177 -21.92 8.43 -15.58
CA VAL A 177 -22.17 9.85 -15.86
C VAL A 177 -22.67 10.48 -14.56
N SER A 178 -21.79 11.14 -13.83
CA SER A 178 -22.20 12.05 -12.76
C SER A 178 -22.65 13.34 -13.42
N THR A 179 -23.96 13.59 -13.46
CA THR A 179 -24.49 14.90 -13.87
C THR A 179 -24.17 15.89 -12.76
N GLU A 180 -22.98 16.48 -12.81
CA GLU A 180 -22.62 17.57 -11.92
C GLU A 180 -23.42 18.81 -12.37
N GLY A 181 -24.21 19.35 -11.45
CA GLY A 181 -25.29 20.30 -11.72
C GLY A 181 -24.81 21.53 -12.48
N ALA A 182 -25.50 21.83 -13.59
CA ALA A 182 -25.38 23.12 -14.25
C ALA A 182 -25.77 24.24 -13.27
N PRO A 183 -24.97 25.29 -13.10
CA PRO A 183 -25.41 26.47 -12.36
C PRO A 183 -26.61 27.09 -13.08
N ARG A 184 -27.68 27.36 -12.33
CA ARG A 184 -28.77 28.26 -12.75
C ARG A 184 -28.38 29.69 -12.44
#